data_AF-A0A9J6FCZ2-F1
#
_entry.id   AF-A0A9J6FCZ2-F1
#
_cell.length_a   1.000
_cell.length_b   1.000
_cell.length_c   1.000
_cell.angle_alpha   90.00
_cell.angle_beta   90.00
_cell.angle_gamma   90.00
#
_symmetry.space_group_name_H-M   'P 1'
#
loop_
_entity.id
_entity.type
_entity.pdbx_description
1 polymer ?
#
loop_
_entity_poly.entity_id
_entity_poly.type
_entity_poly.pdbx_seq_one_letter_code
_entity_poly.pdbx_strand_id
1 'polypeptide(L)'
;MREDCANEDRGMKYIPLFSIDPRCVIPDLLHMKIRIVNRLIDGLLAESEDRDNREKVQNLNAPSSHLKNIVAAINSCGVKFEVWEEEKNGRTFTSLAGGDCRTLLQLLPDRLKGKLDTRTENMTLLLWTLLHEICEHFGMIVDGNSVQTKTSLFLDTFVKLGSFRCKGYGRERVTPYIHIFSAPRFN
;
A
#
# COMPACT_ATOMS: atom_id res chain seq x y z
N MET A 1 -46.60 17.54 0.48
CA MET A 1 -45.98 16.96 -0.73
C MET A 1 -44.56 17.52 -0.74
N ARG A 2 -43.49 16.87 -0.25
CA ARG A 2 -42.93 15.54 -0.54
C ARG A 2 -42.83 15.24 -2.03
N GLU A 3 -41.88 15.90 -2.68
CA GLU A 3 -41.18 15.41 -3.86
C GLU A 3 -39.95 14.63 -3.40
N ASP A 4 -40.19 13.48 -2.80
CA ASP A 4 -39.17 12.44 -2.58
C ASP A 4 -39.33 11.41 -3.70
N CYS A 5 -38.74 11.66 -4.88
CA CYS A 5 -38.64 10.67 -5.96
C CYS A 5 -37.56 11.10 -6.98
N ALA A 6 -36.27 10.86 -6.69
CA ALA A 6 -35.26 10.40 -7.66
C ALA A 6 -33.86 10.27 -7.01
N ASN A 7 -33.28 9.08 -7.13
CA ASN A 7 -31.92 8.67 -6.77
C ASN A 7 -31.67 8.24 -5.31
N GLU A 8 -32.44 7.25 -4.86
CA GLU A 8 -31.77 6.14 -4.17
C GLU A 8 -30.78 5.51 -5.15
N ASP A 9 -29.59 5.12 -4.65
CA ASP A 9 -28.53 4.40 -5.39
C ASP A 9 -27.37 5.21 -6.01
N ARG A 10 -26.93 6.30 -5.37
CA ARG A 10 -25.52 6.74 -5.51
C ARG A 10 -24.90 6.76 -4.13
N GLY A 11 -23.91 5.91 -3.89
CA GLY A 11 -23.20 5.74 -2.60
C GLY A 11 -22.39 6.95 -2.11
N MET A 12 -22.92 8.16 -2.26
CA MET A 12 -22.32 9.42 -1.82
C MET A 12 -23.21 10.08 -0.77
N LYS A 13 -22.60 10.52 0.34
CA LYS A 13 -23.31 11.14 1.47
C LYS A 13 -23.92 12.51 1.14
N TYR A 14 -23.36 13.22 0.16
CA TYR A 14 -23.78 14.56 -0.23
C TYR A 14 -23.78 14.70 -1.74
N ILE A 15 -24.70 15.52 -2.25
CA ILE A 15 -24.76 15.86 -3.67
C ILE A 15 -23.60 16.81 -3.98
N PRO A 16 -22.75 16.50 -4.97
CA PRO A 16 -21.62 17.36 -5.33
C PRO A 16 -22.11 18.67 -5.95
N LEU A 17 -21.36 19.77 -5.70
CA LEU A 17 -21.66 21.10 -6.25
C LEU A 17 -21.54 21.15 -7.79
N PHE A 18 -20.64 20.33 -8.34
CA PHE A 18 -20.43 20.20 -9.78
C PHE A 18 -20.46 18.73 -10.17
N SER A 19 -21.10 18.42 -11.30
CA SER A 19 -20.99 17.13 -11.96
C SER A 19 -19.80 17.17 -12.91
N ILE A 20 -18.65 16.65 -12.48
CA ILE A 20 -17.48 16.49 -13.35
C ILE A 20 -17.64 15.18 -14.12
N ASP A 21 -17.50 15.22 -15.44
CA ASP A 21 -17.45 14.01 -16.26
C ASP A 21 -16.25 13.16 -15.81
N PRO A 22 -16.43 11.86 -15.48
CA PRO A 22 -15.33 10.99 -15.08
C PRO A 22 -14.14 10.97 -16.05
N ARG A 23 -14.38 11.20 -17.34
CA ARG A 23 -13.33 11.29 -18.37
C ARG A 23 -12.41 12.50 -18.19
N CYS A 24 -12.88 13.54 -17.49
CA CYS A 24 -12.09 14.71 -17.14
C CYS A 24 -11.28 14.52 -15.84
N VAL A 25 -11.47 13.41 -15.13
CA VAL A 25 -10.74 13.10 -13.89
C VAL A 25 -9.48 12.34 -14.25
N ILE A 26 -8.34 13.03 -14.22
CA ILE A 26 -7.02 12.43 -14.44
C ILE A 26 -6.37 12.18 -13.07
N PRO A 27 -6.10 10.92 -12.68
CA PRO A 27 -5.42 10.63 -11.43
C PRO A 27 -3.99 11.17 -11.41
N ASP A 28 -3.60 11.81 -10.31
CA ASP A 28 -2.20 12.16 -10.05
C ASP A 28 -1.40 10.89 -9.73
N LEU A 29 -0.61 10.44 -10.71
CA LEU A 29 0.20 9.23 -10.61
C LEU A 29 1.32 9.35 -9.56
N LEU A 30 1.91 10.53 -9.40
CA LEU A 30 3.00 10.73 -8.44
C LEU A 30 2.47 10.60 -7.02
N HIS A 31 1.37 11.29 -6.72
CA HIS A 31 0.76 11.27 -5.40
C HIS A 31 0.13 9.90 -5.11
N MET A 32 -0.49 9.26 -6.09
CA MET A 32 -0.99 7.89 -5.97
C MET A 32 0.13 6.92 -5.59
N LYS A 33 1.27 6.97 -6.28
CA LYS A 33 2.45 6.14 -5.96
C LYS A 33 2.90 6.34 -4.52
N ILE A 34 3.07 7.59 -4.07
CA ILE A 34 3.49 7.90 -2.70
C ILE A 34 2.51 7.30 -1.69
N ARG A 35 1.20 7.45 -1.93
CA ARG A 35 0.15 6.96 -1.02
C ARG A 35 0.09 5.43 -0.94
N ILE A 36 0.31 4.74 -2.04
CA ILE A 36 0.35 3.27 -2.05
C ILE A 36 1.65 2.77 -1.39
N VAL A 37 2.80 3.37 -1.69
CA VAL A 37 4.09 3.02 -1.04
C VAL A 37 4.00 3.19 0.48
N ASN A 38 3.46 4.31 0.96
CA ASN A 38 3.26 4.52 2.40
C ASN A 38 2.36 3.44 3.02
N ARG A 39 1.34 2.98 2.28
CA ARG A 39 0.47 1.88 2.73
C ARG A 39 1.22 0.55 2.83
N LEU A 40 2.07 0.24 1.86
CA LEU A 40 2.89 -0.98 1.87
C LEU A 40 3.92 -0.94 3.00
N ILE A 41 4.56 0.21 3.24
CA ILE A 41 5.50 0.40 4.36
C ILE A 41 4.78 0.19 5.69
N ASP A 42 3.63 0.83 5.90
CA ASP A 42 2.84 0.63 7.10
C ASP A 42 2.46 -0.84 7.31
N GLY A 43 2.23 -1.57 6.21
CA GLY A 43 2.01 -3.01 6.22
C GLY A 43 3.22 -3.81 6.69
N LEU A 44 4.41 -3.50 6.18
CA LEU A 44 5.67 -4.12 6.61
C LEU A 44 5.96 -3.88 8.09
N LEU A 45 5.77 -2.64 8.56
CA LEU A 45 5.98 -2.29 9.97
C LEU A 45 4.97 -3.02 10.86
N ALA A 46 3.69 -3.05 10.47
CA ALA A 46 2.63 -3.72 11.24
C ALA A 46 2.89 -5.23 11.37
N GLU A 47 3.31 -5.86 10.29
CA GLU A 47 3.65 -7.28 10.28
C GLU A 47 4.86 -7.58 11.19
N SER A 48 5.88 -6.72 11.14
CA SER A 48 7.11 -6.89 11.93
C SER A 48 6.88 -6.70 13.42
N GLU A 49 6.09 -5.71 13.80
CA GLU A 49 5.67 -5.52 15.19
C GLU A 49 4.79 -6.64 15.69
N ASP A 50 3.84 -7.11 14.88
CA ASP A 50 3.01 -8.25 15.28
C ASP A 50 3.88 -9.49 15.50
N ARG A 51 4.90 -9.69 14.68
CA ARG A 51 5.89 -10.76 14.86
C ARG A 51 6.71 -10.59 16.15
N ASP A 52 7.29 -9.41 16.37
CA ASP A 52 8.02 -9.11 17.61
C ASP A 52 7.13 -9.33 18.85
N ASN A 53 5.85 -8.95 18.78
CA ASN A 53 4.88 -9.13 19.87
C ASN A 53 4.53 -10.61 20.10
N ARG A 54 4.32 -11.41 19.04
CA ARG A 54 4.07 -12.84 19.15
C ARG A 54 5.24 -13.57 19.80
N GLU A 55 6.46 -13.19 19.47
CA GLU A 55 7.68 -13.77 20.07
C GLU A 55 7.79 -13.38 21.56
N LYS A 56 7.46 -12.13 21.92
CA LYS A 56 7.42 -11.70 23.33
C LYS A 56 6.38 -12.41 24.18
N VAL A 57 5.22 -12.74 23.61
CA VAL A 57 4.19 -13.53 24.31
C VAL A 57 4.72 -14.92 24.67
N GLN A 58 5.57 -15.50 23.84
CA GLN A 58 6.19 -16.80 24.09
C GLN A 58 7.43 -16.71 24.99
N ASN A 59 8.21 -15.64 24.85
CA ASN A 59 9.42 -15.38 25.62
C ASN A 59 9.58 -13.87 25.85
N LEU A 60 9.37 -13.41 27.09
CA LEU A 60 9.47 -11.99 27.45
C LEU A 60 10.84 -11.36 27.16
N ASN A 61 11.90 -12.18 27.09
CA ASN A 61 13.26 -11.74 26.77
C ASN A 61 13.58 -11.81 25.28
N ALA A 62 12.61 -12.15 24.41
CA ALA A 62 12.82 -12.18 22.97
C ALA A 62 13.21 -10.79 22.44
N PRO A 63 14.24 -10.69 21.59
CA PRO A 63 14.68 -9.41 21.05
C PRO A 63 13.66 -8.87 20.04
N SER A 64 13.28 -7.59 20.18
CA SER A 64 12.50 -6.87 19.16
C SER A 64 13.39 -6.49 17.98
N SER A 65 13.66 -7.48 17.12
CA SER A 65 14.63 -7.38 16.04
C SER A 65 13.95 -7.22 14.68
N HIS A 66 12.70 -7.66 14.51
CA HIS A 66 12.05 -7.67 13.20
C HIS A 66 11.75 -6.25 12.72
N LEU A 67 11.15 -5.41 13.56
CA LEU A 67 10.91 -4.01 13.21
C LEU A 67 12.21 -3.27 12.87
N LYS A 68 13.26 -3.47 13.69
CA LYS A 68 14.58 -2.88 13.46
C LYS A 68 15.21 -3.35 12.15
N ASN A 69 15.05 -4.63 11.80
CA ASN A 69 15.56 -5.20 10.57
C ASN A 69 14.87 -4.60 9.33
N ILE A 70 13.56 -4.31 9.40
CA ILE A 70 12.83 -3.63 8.33
C ILE A 70 13.29 -2.17 8.20
N VAL A 71 13.39 -1.44 9.30
CA VAL A 71 13.90 -0.05 9.28
C VAL A 71 15.32 -0.01 8.71
N ALA A 72 16.19 -0.95 9.10
CA ALA A 72 17.54 -1.07 8.54
C ALA A 72 17.52 -1.42 7.04
N ALA A 73 16.60 -2.29 6.59
CA ALA A 73 16.43 -2.63 5.18
C ALA A 73 16.03 -1.40 4.35
N ILE A 74 15.08 -0.60 4.84
CA ILE A 74 14.65 0.64 4.19
C ILE A 74 15.82 1.62 4.11
N ASN A 75 16.50 1.90 5.22
CA ASN A 75 17.66 2.80 5.24
C ASN A 75 18.81 2.32 4.32
N SER A 76 19.01 1.00 4.20
CA SER A 76 20.03 0.43 3.29
C SER A 76 19.76 0.68 1.80
N CYS A 77 18.58 1.17 1.44
CA CYS A 77 18.26 1.63 0.09
C CYS A 77 18.79 3.06 -0.19
N GLY A 78 19.38 3.74 0.81
CA GLY A 78 19.89 5.11 0.67
C GLY A 78 18.85 6.20 0.97
N VAL A 79 17.73 5.86 1.61
CA VAL A 79 16.74 6.82 2.10
C VAL A 79 16.91 7.03 3.61
N LYS A 80 16.54 8.21 4.12
CA LYS A 80 16.48 8.46 5.57
C LYS A 80 15.09 8.08 6.07
N PHE A 81 15.01 7.05 6.90
CA PHE A 81 13.73 6.52 7.39
C PHE A 81 13.78 6.21 8.88
N GLU A 82 12.83 6.77 9.62
CA GLU A 82 12.66 6.58 11.06
C GLU A 82 11.19 6.29 11.39
N VAL A 83 10.98 5.63 12.53
CA VAL A 83 9.66 5.25 13.06
C VAL A 83 9.60 5.70 14.51
N TRP A 84 8.51 6.34 14.91
CA TRP A 84 8.27 6.82 16.27
C TRP A 84 6.79 6.64 16.65
N GLU A 85 6.48 6.76 17.94
CA GLU A 85 5.11 6.73 18.46
C GLU A 85 4.63 8.15 18.75
N GLU A 86 3.42 8.48 18.31
CA GLU A 86 2.73 9.72 18.65
C GLU A 86 1.52 9.39 19.54
N GLU A 87 1.31 10.16 20.62
CA GLU A 87 0.24 9.92 21.59
C GLU A 87 -1.17 9.85 20.96
N LYS A 88 -1.41 10.60 19.88
CA LYS A 88 -2.72 10.72 19.24
C LYS A 88 -2.93 9.78 18.05
N ASN A 89 -1.85 9.45 17.35
CA ASN A 89 -1.92 8.74 16.07
C ASN A 89 -1.33 7.32 16.15
N GLY A 90 -0.70 6.97 17.28
CA GLY A 90 0.12 5.78 17.42
C GLY A 90 1.36 5.88 16.54
N ARG A 91 1.80 4.72 16.03
CA ARG A 91 2.99 4.61 15.19
C ARG A 91 2.94 5.51 13.96
N THR A 92 3.96 6.35 13.85
CA THR A 92 4.21 7.25 12.73
C THR A 92 5.62 7.02 12.18
N PHE A 93 5.85 7.36 10.92
CA PHE A 93 7.16 7.18 10.27
C PHE A 93 7.46 8.32 9.29
N THR A 94 8.71 8.42 8.86
CA THR A 94 9.19 9.48 7.97
C THR A 94 8.35 9.59 6.70
N SER A 95 7.85 10.79 6.41
CA SER A 95 7.17 11.06 5.14
C SER A 95 8.16 11.00 3.99
N LEU A 96 7.94 10.08 3.06
CA LEU A 96 8.81 9.87 1.91
C LEU A 96 8.44 10.78 0.74
N ALA A 97 9.45 11.33 0.07
CA ALA A 97 9.26 12.09 -1.16
C ALA A 97 9.14 11.15 -2.38
N GLY A 98 8.69 11.69 -3.52
CA GLY A 98 8.54 10.92 -4.75
C GLY A 98 9.83 10.27 -5.27
N GLY A 99 10.99 10.87 -4.96
CA GLY A 99 12.32 10.32 -5.22
C GLY A 99 12.62 9.11 -4.33
N ASP A 100 12.39 9.23 -3.03
CA ASP A 100 12.58 8.13 -2.08
C ASP A 100 11.70 6.92 -2.43
N CYS A 101 10.41 7.16 -2.75
CA CYS A 101 9.51 6.09 -3.18
C CYS A 101 10.01 5.38 -4.45
N ARG A 102 10.63 6.09 -5.40
CA ARG A 102 11.22 5.47 -6.60
C ARG A 102 12.39 4.57 -6.22
N THR A 103 13.29 5.05 -5.38
CA THR A 103 14.43 4.27 -4.88
C THR A 103 13.97 3.01 -4.14
N LEU A 104 12.95 3.12 -3.29
CA LEU A 104 12.41 1.97 -2.56
C LEU A 104 11.76 0.94 -3.47
N LEU A 105 10.96 1.36 -4.46
CA LEU A 105 10.35 0.44 -5.41
C LEU A 105 11.38 -0.40 -6.19
N GLN A 106 12.55 0.18 -6.46
CA GLN A 106 13.64 -0.49 -7.17
C GLN A 106 14.45 -1.42 -6.28
N LEU A 107 14.79 -0.98 -5.06
CA LEU A 107 15.82 -1.65 -4.25
C LEU A 107 15.26 -2.45 -3.08
N LEU A 108 14.12 -2.04 -2.51
CA LEU A 108 13.61 -2.61 -1.27
C LEU A 108 13.25 -4.10 -1.36
N PRO A 109 12.65 -4.63 -2.45
CA PRO A 109 12.33 -6.06 -2.54
C PRO A 109 13.54 -6.95 -2.27
N ASP A 110 14.70 -6.63 -2.85
CA ASP A 110 15.93 -7.39 -2.62
C ASP A 110 16.45 -7.25 -1.19
N ARG A 111 16.24 -6.10 -0.55
CA ARG A 111 16.64 -5.85 0.84
C ARG A 111 15.71 -6.53 1.86
N LEU A 112 14.50 -6.94 1.46
CA LEU A 112 13.51 -7.60 2.31
C LEU A 112 13.61 -9.13 2.33
N LYS A 113 14.26 -9.74 1.33
CA LYS A 113 14.44 -11.20 1.25
C LYS A 113 15.06 -11.76 2.54
N GLY A 114 14.42 -12.77 3.12
CA GLY A 114 14.85 -13.43 4.35
C GLY A 114 14.61 -12.62 5.64
N LYS A 115 13.96 -11.45 5.56
CA LYS A 115 13.62 -10.61 6.73
C LYS A 115 12.13 -10.63 7.07
N LEU A 116 11.29 -11.15 6.17
CA LEU A 116 9.84 -11.22 6.35
C LEU A 116 9.42 -12.54 7.01
N ASP A 117 8.14 -12.67 7.32
CA ASP A 117 7.59 -13.98 7.71
C ASP A 117 7.59 -14.89 6.46
N THR A 118 8.12 -16.10 6.60
CA THR A 118 8.15 -17.10 5.51
C THR A 118 6.79 -17.35 4.85
N ARG A 119 5.68 -17.14 5.59
CA ARG A 119 4.31 -17.33 5.10
C ARG A 119 3.86 -16.22 4.13
N THR A 120 4.42 -15.03 4.26
CA THR A 120 3.96 -13.80 3.59
C THR A 120 5.00 -13.27 2.61
N GLU A 121 6.28 -13.61 2.80
CA GLU A 121 7.43 -13.05 2.08
C GLU A 121 7.20 -12.98 0.58
N ASN A 122 6.89 -14.10 -0.07
CA ASN A 122 6.70 -14.16 -1.51
C ASN A 122 5.58 -13.22 -2.00
N MET A 123 4.47 -13.12 -1.27
CA MET A 123 3.36 -12.23 -1.64
C MET A 123 3.71 -10.77 -1.40
N THR A 124 4.42 -10.47 -0.31
CA THR A 124 4.91 -9.12 -0.02
C THR A 124 5.89 -8.67 -1.10
N LEU A 125 6.88 -9.49 -1.46
CA LEU A 125 7.83 -9.18 -2.54
C LEU A 125 7.12 -9.01 -3.89
N LEU A 126 6.10 -9.83 -4.17
CA LEU A 126 5.27 -9.70 -5.37
C LEU A 126 4.53 -8.36 -5.41
N LEU A 127 3.96 -7.89 -4.29
CA LEU A 127 3.28 -6.59 -4.23
C LEU A 127 4.20 -5.42 -4.63
N TRP A 128 5.41 -5.39 -4.06
CA TRP A 128 6.37 -4.33 -4.36
C TRP A 128 6.82 -4.37 -5.82
N THR A 129 7.05 -5.58 -6.35
CA THR A 129 7.44 -5.79 -7.75
C THR A 129 6.33 -5.34 -8.71
N LEU A 130 5.08 -5.77 -8.47
CA LEU A 130 3.93 -5.37 -9.28
C LEU A 130 3.72 -3.86 -9.25
N LEU A 131 3.81 -3.22 -8.09
CA LEU A 131 3.68 -1.77 -7.98
C LEU A 131 4.74 -1.03 -8.79
N HIS A 132 6.00 -1.47 -8.71
CA HIS A 132 7.08 -0.90 -9.50
C HIS A 132 6.81 -1.02 -11.01
N GLU A 133 6.50 -2.23 -11.49
CA GLU A 133 6.21 -2.48 -12.90
C GLU A 133 5.01 -1.68 -13.41
N ILE A 134 3.95 -1.59 -12.61
CA ILE A 134 2.75 -0.81 -12.98
C ILE A 134 3.09 0.68 -13.04
N CYS A 135 3.87 1.21 -12.09
CA CYS A 135 4.30 2.61 -12.12
C CYS A 135 5.16 2.93 -13.35
N GLU A 136 6.06 2.04 -13.76
CA GLU A 136 6.86 2.20 -14.99
C GLU A 136 5.97 2.11 -16.24
N HIS A 137 5.00 1.19 -16.26
CA HIS A 137 4.02 1.09 -17.35
C HIS A 137 3.10 2.31 -17.45
N PHE A 138 2.75 2.99 -16.35
CA PHE A 138 2.01 4.25 -16.44
C PHE A 138 2.86 5.40 -17.03
N GLY A 139 4.18 5.32 -16.92
CA GLY A 139 5.11 6.28 -17.55
C GLY A 139 5.34 6.04 -19.03
N MET A 140 5.00 4.85 -19.53
CA MET A 140 5.17 4.44 -20.92
C MET A 140 3.79 4.32 -21.60
N ILE A 141 3.65 4.68 -22.87
CA ILE A 141 2.39 4.49 -23.60
C ILE A 141 2.29 3.01 -23.99
N VAL A 142 1.84 2.16 -23.06
CA VAL A 142 1.70 0.70 -23.23
C VAL A 142 0.22 0.31 -23.40
N ASP A 143 -0.03 -0.88 -23.95
CA ASP A 143 -1.39 -1.44 -24.06
C ASP A 143 -2.08 -1.54 -22.69
N GLY A 144 -3.40 -1.31 -22.67
CA GLY A 144 -4.19 -1.28 -21.44
C GLY A 144 -4.46 -2.66 -20.81
N ASN A 145 -4.37 -3.75 -21.58
CA ASN A 145 -4.70 -5.09 -21.10
C ASN A 145 -3.64 -5.61 -20.13
N SER A 146 -2.36 -5.35 -20.41
CA SER A 146 -1.25 -5.75 -19.54
C SER A 146 -1.29 -5.06 -18.18
N VAL A 147 -1.69 -3.78 -18.13
CA VAL A 147 -1.81 -3.02 -16.88
C VAL A 147 -2.95 -3.55 -16.02
N GLN A 148 -4.12 -3.83 -16.62
CA GLN A 148 -5.29 -4.34 -15.89
C GLN A 148 -5.02 -5.70 -15.24
N THR A 149 -4.32 -6.61 -15.93
CA THR A 149 -3.94 -7.91 -15.35
C THR A 149 -3.02 -7.72 -14.13
N LYS A 150 -2.01 -6.85 -14.23
CA LYS A 150 -1.08 -6.60 -13.12
C LYS A 150 -1.75 -5.93 -11.93
N THR A 151 -2.62 -4.94 -12.17
CA THR A 151 -3.32 -4.23 -11.09
C THR A 151 -4.33 -5.12 -10.37
N SER A 152 -5.00 -6.01 -11.11
CA SER A 152 -5.90 -7.03 -10.53
C SER A 152 -5.12 -8.00 -9.65
N LEU A 153 -3.98 -8.53 -10.15
CA LEU A 153 -3.11 -9.40 -9.37
C LEU A 153 -2.54 -8.70 -8.13
N PHE A 154 -2.20 -7.41 -8.23
CA PHE A 154 -1.77 -6.61 -7.08
C PHE A 154 -2.87 -6.54 -6.01
N LEU A 155 -4.10 -6.21 -6.40
CA LEU A 155 -5.22 -6.10 -5.47
C LEU A 155 -5.54 -7.45 -4.80
N ASP A 156 -5.58 -8.53 -5.58
CA ASP A 156 -5.84 -9.88 -5.06
C ASP A 156 -4.74 -10.31 -4.07
N THR A 157 -3.47 -10.03 -4.40
CA THR A 157 -2.34 -10.31 -3.50
C THR A 157 -2.45 -9.49 -2.22
N PHE A 158 -2.81 -8.21 -2.32
CA PHE A 158 -2.97 -7.31 -1.18
C PHE A 158 -4.10 -7.78 -0.25
N VAL A 159 -5.23 -8.18 -0.81
CA VAL A 159 -6.37 -8.71 -0.05
C VAL A 159 -6.03 -10.07 0.58
N LYS A 160 -5.36 -10.95 -0.18
CA LYS A 160 -4.98 -12.29 0.28
C LYS A 160 -3.98 -12.22 1.44
N LEU A 161 -3.05 -11.27 1.44
CA LEU A 161 -2.14 -11.07 2.59
C LEU A 161 -2.90 -10.78 3.90
N GLY A 162 -4.02 -10.06 3.84
CA GLY A 162 -4.88 -9.83 5.01
C GLY A 162 -5.46 -11.11 5.60
N SER A 163 -5.68 -12.15 4.78
CA SER A 163 -6.20 -13.44 5.25
C SER A 163 -5.24 -14.20 6.17
N PHE A 164 -3.94 -13.85 6.15
CA PHE A 164 -2.93 -14.42 7.06
C PHE A 164 -2.89 -13.72 8.43
N ARG A 165 -3.88 -12.87 8.74
CA ARG A 165 -3.92 -11.99 9.93
C ARG A 165 -2.79 -10.95 9.97
N CYS A 166 -2.21 -10.63 8.82
CA CYS A 166 -1.25 -9.53 8.72
C CYS A 166 -2.01 -8.20 8.78
N LYS A 167 -2.00 -7.55 9.95
CA LYS A 167 -2.70 -6.29 10.26
C LYS A 167 -2.47 -5.14 9.26
N GLY A 168 -1.43 -5.25 8.45
CA GLY A 168 -1.08 -4.30 7.40
C GLY A 168 -1.97 -4.29 6.15
N TYR A 169 -2.60 -5.43 5.85
CA TYR A 169 -3.18 -5.76 4.55
C TYR A 169 -4.61 -6.27 4.70
N GLY A 170 -5.38 -6.30 3.62
CA GLY A 170 -6.78 -6.75 3.64
C GLY A 170 -7.73 -5.77 2.97
N ARG A 171 -9.01 -6.15 2.87
CA ARG A 171 -10.05 -5.34 2.21
C ARG A 171 -10.31 -4.03 2.94
N GLU A 172 -10.29 -4.06 4.26
CA GLU A 172 -10.42 -2.92 5.17
C GLU A 172 -9.26 -1.92 5.06
N ARG A 173 -8.16 -2.33 4.42
CA ARG A 173 -6.95 -1.51 4.21
C ARG A 173 -6.85 -0.97 2.78
N VAL A 174 -7.81 -1.30 1.91
CA VAL A 174 -7.90 -0.74 0.56
C VAL A 174 -8.26 0.74 0.66
N THR A 175 -7.33 1.59 0.26
CA THR A 175 -7.54 3.06 0.23
C THR A 175 -8.15 3.50 -1.09
N PRO A 176 -8.72 4.71 -1.18
CA PRO A 176 -9.17 5.27 -2.45
C PRO A 176 -8.08 5.25 -3.54
N TYR A 177 -6.81 5.45 -3.17
CA TYR A 177 -5.69 5.37 -4.12
C TYR A 177 -5.44 3.95 -4.63
N ILE A 178 -5.56 2.92 -3.79
CA ILE A 178 -5.47 1.52 -4.23
C ILE A 178 -6.66 1.17 -5.13
N HIS A 179 -7.85 1.68 -4.81
CA HIS A 179 -9.05 1.47 -5.62
C HIS A 179 -8.91 2.10 -7.01
N ILE A 180 -8.49 3.37 -7.09
CA ILE A 180 -8.25 4.07 -8.36
C ILE A 180 -7.12 3.39 -9.16
N PHE A 181 -6.04 3.00 -8.50
CA PHE A 181 -4.92 2.26 -9.11
C PHE A 181 -5.37 0.94 -9.75
N SER A 182 -6.35 0.28 -9.14
CA SER A 182 -6.86 -1.03 -9.59
C SER A 182 -8.07 -0.94 -10.50
N ALA A 183 -8.59 0.27 -10.76
CA ALA A 183 -9.73 0.46 -11.62
C ALA A 183 -9.35 0.14 -13.09
N PRO A 184 -10.18 -0.61 -13.82
CA PRO A 184 -10.04 -0.69 -15.28
C PRO A 184 -10.10 0.74 -15.83
N ARG A 185 -9.19 1.11 -16.73
CA ARG A 185 -9.30 2.42 -17.40
C ARG A 185 -10.68 2.48 -18.05
N PHE A 186 -11.42 3.55 -17.77
CA PHE A 186 -12.64 3.88 -18.50
C PHE A 186 -12.24 4.12 -19.95
N ASN A 187 -12.47 3.13 -20.83
CA ASN A 187 -12.38 3.30 -22.28
C ASN A 187 -13.60 4.08 -22.78
#